data_AF-A0A2P1PZQ0-F1
#
_entry.id   AF-A0A2P1PZQ0-F1
#
_cell.length_a   1.000
_cell.length_b   1.000
_cell.length_c   1.000
_cell.angle_alpha   90.00
_cell.angle_beta   90.00
_cell.angle_gamma   90.00
#
_symmetry.space_group_name_H-M   'P 1'
#
loop_
_entity.id
_entity.type
_entity.pdbx_description
1 polymer ?
#
loop_
_entity_poly.entity_id
_entity_poly.type
_entity_poly.pdbx_seq_one_letter_code
_entity_poly.pdbx_strand_id
1 'polypeptide(L)'
;MKVSKPKTSSEVLVGTFARNYALVRKIIPNAVWFSELTGINERVAGNVLSGTRPISIRHIIRIEAAFGLLPGSLEFPLVGNLDYRSSGNLARRRWLSKCVEENGGIRRVSVAHPGIGGKTVSKMVGRTGFVSPIMCELISRHTGWVVAESLLDDLNCEDDGPQLSANSLLQLMRLANHRANVHVGMPPRMVRSRISVPAGIRYAAHDFDHLIALVVKGEVDVLDDAQREWLKQAVTSGLSERTLSEAEAKEILVEVRKRRQVARRWPDKALKPDRSAVAAIRLRS
;
A
#
# COMPACT_ATOMS: atom_id res chain seq x y z
N MET A 1 -15.15 -9.26 31.91
CA MET A 1 -14.57 -9.19 30.55
C MET A 1 -14.14 -7.75 30.29
N LYS A 2 -12.85 -7.46 30.08
CA LYS A 2 -12.40 -6.10 29.73
C LYS A 2 -12.79 -5.83 28.28
N VAL A 3 -13.83 -5.02 28.07
CA VAL A 3 -14.19 -4.50 26.75
C VAL A 3 -13.04 -3.61 26.29
N SER A 4 -12.28 -4.06 25.29
CA SER A 4 -11.22 -3.25 24.71
C SER A 4 -11.82 -2.02 24.04
N LYS A 5 -11.24 -0.84 24.30
CA LYS A 5 -11.66 0.41 23.65
C LYS A 5 -11.53 0.25 22.12
N PRO A 6 -12.49 0.75 21.32
CA PRO A 6 -12.36 0.74 19.87
C PRO A 6 -11.09 1.50 19.48
N LYS A 7 -10.25 0.88 18.65
CA LYS A 7 -9.01 1.49 18.15
C LYS A 7 -9.35 2.71 17.30
N THR A 8 -8.55 3.76 17.43
CA THR A 8 -8.70 4.94 16.57
C THR A 8 -8.36 4.59 15.11
N SER A 9 -8.93 5.30 14.13
CA SER A 9 -8.63 5.12 12.70
C SER A 9 -7.12 5.18 12.41
N SER A 10 -6.40 6.03 13.15
CA SER A 10 -4.94 6.14 13.10
C SER A 10 -4.23 4.86 13.57
N GLU A 11 -4.66 4.22 14.65
CA GLU A 11 -4.05 2.99 15.16
C GLU A 11 -4.23 1.80 14.20
N VAL A 12 -5.41 1.71 13.57
CA VAL A 12 -5.69 0.68 12.56
C VAL A 12 -4.80 0.87 11.34
N LEU A 13 -4.65 2.11 10.87
CA LEU A 13 -3.80 2.44 9.73
C LEU A 13 -2.33 2.13 9.99
N VAL A 14 -1.80 2.51 11.16
CA VAL A 14 -0.42 2.22 11.57
C VAL A 14 -0.19 0.71 11.65
N GLY A 15 -1.14 -0.05 12.20
CA GLY A 15 -1.05 -1.52 12.26
C GLY A 15 -1.10 -2.19 10.87
N THR A 16 -1.86 -1.64 9.93
CA THR A 16 -1.89 -2.10 8.54
C THR A 16 -0.59 -1.80 7.81
N PHE A 17 -0.06 -0.57 7.92
CA PHE A 17 1.23 -0.22 7.34
C PHE A 17 2.35 -1.12 7.87
N ALA A 18 2.41 -1.35 9.19
CA ALA A 18 3.43 -2.23 9.77
C ALA A 18 3.37 -3.65 9.17
N ARG A 19 2.18 -4.23 9.00
CA ARG A 19 1.98 -5.56 8.42
C ARG A 19 2.35 -5.62 6.94
N ASN A 20 1.85 -4.68 6.14
CA ASN A 20 2.10 -4.66 4.70
C ASN A 20 3.59 -4.48 4.39
N TYR A 21 4.29 -3.66 5.17
CA TYR A 21 5.75 -3.55 5.04
C TYR A 21 6.51 -4.78 5.47
N ALA A 22 6.03 -5.51 6.47
CA ALA A 22 6.66 -6.78 6.83
C ALA A 22 6.64 -7.75 5.64
N LEU A 23 5.63 -7.69 4.78
CA LEU A 23 5.57 -8.44 3.52
C LEU A 23 6.54 -7.86 2.48
N VAL A 24 6.51 -6.55 2.22
CA VAL A 24 7.45 -5.89 1.28
C VAL A 24 8.91 -6.18 1.62
N ARG A 25 9.28 -6.17 2.91
CA ARG A 25 10.64 -6.51 3.41
C ARG A 25 11.08 -7.92 3.06
N LYS A 26 10.13 -8.86 2.96
CA LYS A 26 10.42 -10.24 2.53
C LYS A 26 10.62 -10.30 1.02
N ILE A 27 9.94 -9.45 0.25
CA ILE A 27 10.03 -9.40 -1.21
C ILE A 27 11.36 -8.77 -1.64
N ILE A 28 11.77 -7.63 -1.07
CA ILE A 28 13.05 -6.96 -1.42
C ILE A 28 13.84 -6.68 -0.13
N PRO A 29 14.60 -7.66 0.41
CA PRO A 29 15.31 -7.52 1.68
C PRO A 29 16.62 -6.73 1.59
N ASN A 30 17.08 -6.34 0.40
CA ASN A 30 18.32 -5.59 0.19
C ASN A 30 18.02 -4.07 0.16
N ALA A 31 18.65 -3.32 1.07
CA ALA A 31 18.44 -1.87 1.20
C ALA A 31 18.89 -1.07 -0.02
N VAL A 32 19.98 -1.48 -0.68
CA VAL A 32 20.52 -0.82 -1.88
C VAL A 32 19.50 -0.95 -3.02
N TRP A 33 19.11 -2.18 -3.36
CA TRP A 33 18.14 -2.42 -4.43
C TRP A 33 16.76 -1.85 -4.09
N PHE A 34 16.32 -1.93 -2.84
CA PHE A 34 15.08 -1.29 -2.42
C PHE A 34 15.14 0.23 -2.64
N SER A 35 16.26 0.86 -2.30
CA SER A 35 16.50 2.29 -2.52
C SER A 35 16.50 2.66 -4.00
N GLU A 36 17.21 1.89 -4.83
CA GLU A 36 17.29 2.10 -6.28
C GLU A 36 15.90 1.98 -6.94
N LEU A 37 15.17 0.91 -6.63
CA LEU A 37 13.87 0.63 -7.24
C LEU A 37 12.81 1.64 -6.84
N THR A 38 12.79 2.05 -5.56
CA THR A 38 11.76 2.92 -5.00
C THR A 38 12.16 4.39 -4.97
N GLY A 39 13.42 4.74 -5.22
CA GLY A 39 14.01 6.09 -5.04
C GLY A 39 13.94 6.62 -3.60
N ILE A 40 13.74 5.75 -2.61
CA ILE A 40 13.85 6.10 -1.19
C ILE A 40 15.32 6.06 -0.80
N ASN A 41 15.86 7.13 -0.22
CA ASN A 41 17.26 7.17 0.21
C ASN A 41 17.72 5.90 0.97
N GLU A 42 18.88 5.36 0.61
CA GLU A 42 19.40 4.10 1.12
C GLU A 42 19.46 4.00 2.64
N ARG A 43 19.90 5.05 3.35
CA ARG A 43 19.94 5.06 4.81
C ARG A 43 18.52 4.94 5.40
N VAL A 44 17.55 5.58 4.77
CA VAL A 44 16.13 5.47 5.15
C VAL A 44 15.60 4.07 4.82
N ALA A 45 15.92 3.53 3.64
CA ALA A 45 15.58 2.16 3.26
C ALA A 45 16.11 1.14 4.27
N GLY A 46 17.38 1.22 4.67
CA GLY A 46 17.97 0.36 5.70
C GLY A 46 17.25 0.42 7.04
N ASN A 47 16.90 1.63 7.51
CA ASN A 47 16.14 1.81 8.75
C ASN A 47 14.70 1.28 8.65
N VAL A 48 14.06 1.47 7.49
CA VAL A 48 12.72 0.98 7.22
C VAL A 48 12.71 -0.54 7.12
N LEU A 49 13.72 -1.18 6.49
CA LEU A 49 13.79 -2.64 6.36
C LEU A 49 14.16 -3.32 7.68
N SER A 50 15.02 -2.70 8.49
CA SER A 50 15.40 -3.20 9.83
C SER A 50 14.32 -2.99 10.90
N GLY A 51 13.29 -2.17 10.61
CA GLY A 51 12.22 -1.87 11.57
C GLY A 51 12.60 -0.86 12.65
N THR A 52 13.74 -0.18 12.52
CA THR A 52 14.22 0.84 13.47
C THR A 52 13.51 2.19 13.31
N ARG A 53 12.80 2.40 12.19
CA ARG A 53 12.04 3.63 11.94
C ARG A 53 10.58 3.33 11.60
N PRO A 54 9.62 4.13 12.12
CA PRO A 54 8.23 4.04 11.68
C PRO A 54 8.09 4.34 10.18
N ILE A 55 7.19 3.61 9.56
CA ILE A 55 6.86 3.74 8.16
C ILE A 55 5.96 4.94 7.96
N SER A 56 6.21 5.69 6.88
CA SER A 56 5.34 6.80 6.46
C SER A 56 4.58 6.44 5.20
N ILE A 57 3.40 7.04 5.03
CA ILE A 57 2.59 6.92 3.81
C ILE A 57 3.34 7.32 2.53
N ARG A 58 4.37 8.19 2.64
CA ARG A 58 5.22 8.56 1.51
C ARG A 58 5.97 7.35 0.95
N HIS A 59 6.43 6.46 1.83
CA HIS A 59 7.12 5.25 1.42
C HIS A 59 6.14 4.31 0.68
N ILE A 60 4.86 4.28 1.08
CA ILE A 60 3.84 3.44 0.45
C ILE A 60 3.62 3.90 -0.97
N ILE A 61 3.35 5.19 -1.13
CA ILE A 61 3.13 5.82 -2.44
C ILE A 61 4.31 5.57 -3.37
N ARG A 62 5.55 5.60 -2.85
CA ARG A 62 6.76 5.33 -3.65
C ARG A 62 6.87 3.87 -4.08
N ILE A 63 6.48 2.92 -3.23
CA ILE A 63 6.45 1.50 -3.62
C ILE A 63 5.36 1.28 -4.67
N GLU A 64 4.16 1.80 -4.45
CA GLU A 64 3.04 1.69 -5.39
C GLU A 64 3.42 2.26 -6.77
N ALA A 65 3.96 3.47 -6.80
CA ALA A 65 4.41 4.10 -8.04
C ALA A 65 5.56 3.33 -8.72
N ALA A 66 6.52 2.80 -7.95
CA ALA A 66 7.67 2.10 -8.51
C ALA A 66 7.30 0.79 -9.23
N PHE A 67 6.24 0.12 -8.81
CA PHE A 67 5.79 -1.16 -9.38
C PHE A 67 4.46 -1.06 -10.12
N GLY A 68 3.94 0.17 -10.32
CA GLY A 68 2.65 0.39 -10.97
C GLY A 68 1.46 -0.24 -10.24
N LEU A 69 1.53 -0.37 -8.91
CA LEU A 69 0.40 -0.82 -8.10
C LEU A 69 -0.69 0.26 -8.09
N LEU A 70 -1.94 -0.16 -7.93
CA LEU A 70 -3.05 0.78 -7.78
C LEU A 70 -2.81 1.70 -6.58
N PRO A 71 -3.01 3.02 -6.71
CA PRO A 71 -2.85 3.96 -5.61
C PRO A 71 -3.69 3.54 -4.40
N GLY A 72 -3.07 3.48 -3.22
CA GLY A 72 -3.76 3.12 -1.99
C GLY A 72 -3.89 1.63 -1.70
N SER A 73 -3.55 0.75 -2.65
CA SER A 73 -3.62 -0.70 -2.49
C SER A 73 -2.86 -1.20 -1.26
N LEU A 74 -1.69 -0.63 -0.96
CA LEU A 74 -0.88 -0.99 0.22
C LEU A 74 -1.36 -0.29 1.50
N GLU A 75 -2.40 0.53 1.43
CA GLU A 75 -3.05 1.14 2.59
C GLU A 75 -4.21 0.29 3.14
N PHE A 76 -4.66 -0.72 2.38
CA PHE A 76 -5.62 -1.74 2.81
C PHE A 76 -4.90 -2.94 3.44
N PRO A 77 -5.52 -3.67 4.38
CA PRO A 77 -4.95 -4.91 4.91
C PRO A 77 -4.77 -5.95 3.80
N LEU A 78 -3.54 -6.38 3.55
CA LEU A 78 -3.27 -7.46 2.61
C LEU A 78 -3.81 -8.79 3.13
N VAL A 79 -4.41 -9.59 2.24
CA VAL A 79 -4.92 -10.92 2.58
C VAL A 79 -3.80 -11.96 2.46
N GLY A 80 -3.72 -12.85 3.45
CA GLY A 80 -2.75 -13.95 3.46
C GLY A 80 -1.36 -13.54 3.91
N ASN A 81 -0.40 -14.45 3.71
CA ASN A 81 1.00 -14.28 4.06
C ASN A 81 1.89 -14.97 3.01
N LEU A 82 3.11 -14.48 2.88
CA LEU A 82 4.14 -15.17 2.08
C LEU A 82 4.66 -16.40 2.84
N ASP A 83 4.44 -17.58 2.27
CA ASP A 83 4.92 -18.85 2.80
C ASP A 83 6.30 -19.22 2.22
N TYR A 84 7.28 -19.34 3.12
CA TYR A 84 8.64 -19.74 2.78
C TYR A 84 8.76 -21.25 2.44
N ARG A 85 7.71 -22.03 2.69
CA ARG A 85 7.65 -23.45 2.33
C ARG A 85 6.92 -23.72 1.02
N SER A 86 6.38 -22.68 0.38
CA SER A 86 5.74 -22.80 -0.94
C SER A 86 6.70 -23.40 -1.96
N SER A 87 6.18 -24.25 -2.86
CA SER A 87 6.96 -24.90 -3.92
C SER A 87 7.75 -23.89 -4.76
N GLY A 88 7.14 -22.78 -5.14
CA GLY A 88 7.79 -21.70 -5.89
C GLY A 88 8.96 -21.06 -5.12
N ASN A 89 8.82 -20.80 -3.82
CA ASN A 89 9.94 -20.31 -3.01
C ASN A 89 11.06 -21.36 -2.88
N LEU A 90 10.70 -22.62 -2.65
CA LEU A 90 11.68 -23.72 -2.55
C LEU A 90 12.46 -23.89 -3.86
N ALA A 91 11.81 -23.76 -5.01
CA ALA A 91 12.46 -23.80 -6.32
C ALA A 91 13.44 -22.64 -6.50
N ARG A 92 13.03 -21.40 -6.22
CA ARG A 92 13.90 -20.21 -6.26
C ARG A 92 15.09 -20.31 -5.30
N ARG A 93 14.87 -20.86 -4.10
CA ARG A 93 15.95 -21.11 -3.13
C ARG A 93 16.94 -22.15 -3.63
N ARG A 94 16.46 -23.26 -4.20
CA ARG A 94 17.34 -24.30 -4.79
C ARG A 94 18.16 -23.73 -5.93
N TRP A 95 17.55 -22.92 -6.80
CA TRP A 95 18.26 -22.20 -7.86
C TRP A 95 19.37 -21.31 -7.26
N LEU A 96 19.05 -20.45 -6.29
CA LEU A 96 20.04 -19.56 -5.69
C LEU A 96 21.16 -20.32 -4.98
N SER A 97 20.83 -21.39 -4.23
CA SER A 97 21.82 -22.24 -3.57
C SER A 97 22.77 -22.88 -4.59
N LYS A 98 22.24 -23.43 -5.68
CA LYS A 98 23.03 -24.04 -6.75
C LYS A 98 23.99 -23.03 -7.38
N CYS A 99 23.50 -21.85 -7.77
CA CYS A 99 24.37 -20.80 -8.32
C CYS A 99 25.47 -20.38 -7.35
N VAL A 100 25.15 -20.27 -6.06
CA VAL A 100 26.14 -19.92 -5.02
C VAL A 100 27.19 -21.02 -4.85
N GLU A 101 26.79 -22.29 -4.85
CA GLU A 101 27.70 -23.44 -4.73
C GLU A 101 28.64 -23.54 -5.94
N GLU A 102 28.10 -23.42 -7.15
CA GLU A 102 28.87 -23.46 -8.41
C GLU A 102 29.91 -22.33 -8.51
N ASN A 103 29.66 -21.19 -7.85
CA ASN A 103 30.57 -20.05 -7.81
C ASN A 103 31.45 -20.03 -6.54
N GLY A 104 31.61 -21.19 -5.87
CA GLY A 104 32.56 -21.37 -4.76
C GLY A 104 32.09 -20.79 -3.42
N GLY A 105 30.78 -20.66 -3.24
CA GLY A 105 30.13 -20.33 -1.98
C GLY A 105 29.88 -18.84 -1.75
N ILE A 106 29.07 -18.53 -0.72
CA ILE A 106 28.55 -17.18 -0.42
C ILE A 106 29.67 -16.15 -0.32
N ARG A 107 30.79 -16.49 0.35
CA ARG A 107 31.92 -15.57 0.53
C ARG A 107 32.55 -15.18 -0.80
N ARG A 108 32.79 -16.14 -1.70
CA ARG A 108 33.38 -15.87 -3.02
C ARG A 108 32.41 -15.07 -3.89
N VAL A 109 31.14 -15.46 -3.93
CA VAL A 109 30.08 -14.72 -4.65
C VAL A 109 30.01 -13.26 -4.20
N SER A 110 30.04 -13.01 -2.89
CA SER A 110 29.94 -11.64 -2.34
C SER A 110 31.16 -10.78 -2.69
N VAL A 111 32.34 -11.39 -2.89
CA VAL A 111 33.56 -10.69 -3.31
C VAL A 111 33.55 -10.46 -4.82
N ALA A 112 33.10 -11.43 -5.61
CA ALA A 112 33.03 -11.35 -7.06
C ALA A 112 31.95 -10.37 -7.55
N HIS A 113 30.86 -10.23 -6.79
CA HIS A 113 29.72 -9.38 -7.13
C HIS A 113 29.38 -8.39 -5.98
N PRO A 114 30.12 -7.26 -5.89
CA PRO A 114 29.86 -6.23 -4.90
C PRO A 114 28.45 -5.65 -5.05
N GLY A 115 27.61 -5.82 -4.02
CA GLY A 115 26.18 -5.45 -4.04
C GLY A 115 25.28 -6.61 -3.62
N ILE A 116 25.75 -7.84 -3.83
CA ILE A 116 25.14 -9.05 -3.27
C ILE A 116 25.65 -9.22 -1.84
N GLY A 117 24.90 -8.66 -0.88
CA GLY A 117 25.25 -8.75 0.53
C GLY A 117 25.28 -10.20 1.02
N GLY A 118 26.45 -10.70 1.44
CA GLY A 118 26.61 -12.09 1.89
C GLY A 118 25.66 -12.48 3.03
N LYS A 119 25.34 -11.55 3.94
CA LYS A 119 24.32 -11.75 4.98
C LYS A 119 22.92 -11.96 4.39
N THR A 120 22.56 -11.18 3.37
CA THR A 120 21.27 -11.27 2.67
C THR A 120 21.17 -12.61 1.95
N VAL A 121 22.21 -13.01 1.21
CA VAL A 121 22.25 -14.31 0.51
C VAL A 121 22.16 -15.46 1.51
N SER A 122 22.97 -15.45 2.57
CA SER A 122 22.95 -16.46 3.61
C SER A 122 21.55 -16.64 4.22
N LYS A 123 20.85 -15.53 4.48
CA LYS A 123 19.47 -15.54 4.96
C LYS A 123 18.49 -16.12 3.94
N MET A 124 18.66 -15.82 2.66
CA MET A 124 17.79 -16.30 1.57
C MET A 124 17.94 -17.79 1.30
N VAL A 125 19.18 -18.31 1.30
CA VAL A 125 19.43 -19.75 1.08
C VAL A 125 19.12 -20.59 2.32
N GLY A 126 19.21 -20.01 3.51
CA GLY A 126 18.95 -20.68 4.79
C GLY A 126 17.55 -21.27 4.94
N ARG A 127 17.35 -22.19 5.89
CA ARG A 127 16.16 -23.06 6.02
C ARG A 127 14.80 -22.33 5.97
N THR A 128 14.73 -21.12 6.52
CA THR A 128 13.53 -20.27 6.59
C THR A 128 13.59 -19.05 5.65
N GLY A 129 14.55 -19.06 4.73
CA GLY A 129 14.74 -17.98 3.75
C GLY A 129 13.56 -17.86 2.80
N PHE A 130 13.38 -16.64 2.29
CA PHE A 130 12.41 -16.33 1.25
C PHE A 130 13.15 -15.65 0.10
N VAL A 131 12.87 -16.11 -1.12
CA VAL A 131 13.42 -15.60 -2.39
C VAL A 131 12.24 -15.27 -3.28
N SER A 132 12.05 -13.98 -3.54
CA SER A 132 10.99 -13.46 -4.41
C SER A 132 11.38 -13.50 -5.90
N PRO A 133 10.43 -13.33 -6.83
CA PRO A 133 10.74 -13.27 -8.27
C PRO A 133 11.72 -12.14 -8.58
N ILE A 134 11.45 -10.95 -8.06
CA ILE A 134 12.30 -9.78 -8.27
C ILE A 134 13.70 -9.95 -7.72
N MET A 135 13.89 -10.71 -6.64
CA MET A 135 15.24 -11.00 -6.15
C MET A 135 15.99 -11.94 -7.10
N CYS A 136 15.31 -12.90 -7.73
CA CYS A 136 15.91 -13.70 -8.79
C CYS A 136 16.28 -12.84 -10.01
N GLU A 137 15.39 -11.95 -10.44
CA GLU A 137 15.64 -11.02 -11.56
C GLU A 137 16.82 -10.07 -11.27
N LEU A 138 16.87 -9.47 -10.07
CA LEU A 138 17.94 -8.56 -9.64
C LEU A 138 19.29 -9.28 -9.54
N ILE A 139 19.31 -10.47 -8.94
CA ILE A 139 20.54 -11.28 -8.83
C ILE A 139 21.00 -11.66 -10.23
N SER A 140 20.11 -12.19 -11.07
CA SER A 140 20.40 -12.56 -12.45
C SER A 140 21.00 -11.39 -13.24
N ARG A 141 20.37 -10.21 -13.18
CA ARG A 141 20.88 -8.99 -13.83
C ARG A 141 22.25 -8.57 -13.31
N HIS A 142 22.51 -8.70 -12.02
CA HIS A 142 23.74 -8.24 -11.39
C HIS A 142 24.91 -9.21 -11.57
N THR A 143 24.66 -10.53 -11.61
CA THR A 143 25.70 -11.56 -11.75
C THR A 143 25.86 -12.06 -13.19
N GLY A 144 24.86 -11.86 -14.04
CA GLY A 144 24.76 -12.50 -15.35
C GLY A 144 24.30 -13.96 -15.30
N TRP A 145 23.89 -14.48 -14.13
CA TRP A 145 23.40 -15.85 -14.00
C TRP A 145 22.03 -16.00 -14.64
N VAL A 146 21.80 -17.09 -15.37
CA VAL A 146 20.52 -17.35 -16.01
C VAL A 146 19.49 -17.78 -14.96
N VAL A 147 18.36 -17.07 -14.91
CA VAL A 147 17.16 -17.47 -14.18
C VAL A 147 16.15 -18.04 -15.19
N ALA A 148 15.54 -19.17 -14.88
CA ALA A 148 14.46 -19.72 -15.70
C ALA A 148 13.17 -18.94 -15.47
N GLU A 149 12.42 -18.64 -16.53
CA GLU A 149 11.16 -17.86 -16.44
C GLU A 149 10.13 -18.52 -15.50
N SER A 150 10.11 -19.86 -15.44
CA SER A 150 9.27 -20.63 -14.53
C SER A 150 9.52 -20.38 -13.04
N LEU A 151 10.62 -19.72 -12.68
CA LEU A 151 10.90 -19.28 -11.31
C LEU A 151 10.33 -17.88 -11.01
N LEU A 152 9.90 -17.16 -12.03
CA LEU A 152 9.44 -15.78 -11.95
C LEU A 152 7.91 -15.66 -11.90
N ASP A 153 7.20 -16.63 -12.46
CA ASP A 153 5.74 -16.71 -12.44
C ASP A 153 5.25 -17.61 -11.29
N ASP A 154 4.30 -17.14 -10.47
CA ASP A 154 3.38 -18.05 -9.76
C ASP A 154 2.00 -17.91 -10.45
N LEU A 155 1.58 -18.97 -11.14
CA LEU A 155 0.44 -19.02 -12.10
C LEU A 155 -0.96 -18.74 -11.54
N ASN A 156 -1.11 -18.30 -10.30
CA ASN A 156 -2.43 -18.09 -9.67
C ASN A 156 -2.56 -16.66 -9.15
N CYS A 157 -2.93 -15.72 -10.03
CA CYS A 157 -3.41 -14.41 -9.63
C CYS A 157 -4.86 -14.25 -10.13
N GLU A 158 -5.82 -14.55 -9.26
CA GLU A 158 -7.20 -14.10 -9.45
C GLU A 158 -7.29 -12.67 -8.89
N ASP A 159 -7.67 -11.74 -9.75
CA ASP A 159 -7.71 -10.30 -9.47
C ASP A 159 -9.11 -9.92 -8.98
N ASP A 160 -9.44 -10.32 -7.74
CA ASP A 160 -10.77 -10.10 -7.17
C ASP A 160 -10.78 -8.87 -6.24
N GLY A 161 -10.76 -7.68 -6.85
CA GLY A 161 -11.15 -6.42 -6.21
C GLY A 161 -10.02 -5.56 -5.60
N PRO A 162 -10.37 -4.48 -4.86
CA PRO A 162 -9.41 -3.48 -4.38
C PRO A 162 -8.46 -3.98 -3.29
N GLN A 163 -8.67 -5.18 -2.77
CA GLN A 163 -7.90 -5.74 -1.67
C GLN A 163 -6.81 -6.69 -2.18
N LEU A 164 -5.60 -6.16 -2.31
CA LEU A 164 -4.44 -6.90 -2.80
C LEU A 164 -4.06 -8.06 -1.84
N SER A 165 -3.80 -9.26 -2.38
CA SER A 165 -3.28 -10.39 -1.59
C SER A 165 -1.75 -10.34 -1.47
N ALA A 166 -1.19 -11.03 -0.48
CA ALA A 166 0.26 -11.15 -0.34
C ALA A 166 0.92 -11.82 -1.58
N ASN A 167 0.24 -12.77 -2.21
CA ASN A 167 0.74 -13.44 -3.42
C ASN A 167 0.61 -12.53 -4.65
N SER A 168 -0.50 -11.80 -4.79
CA SER A 168 -0.66 -10.81 -5.85
C SER A 168 0.43 -9.73 -5.74
N LEU A 169 0.74 -9.27 -4.53
CA LEU A 169 1.86 -8.34 -4.32
C LEU A 169 3.22 -8.94 -4.74
N LEU A 170 3.46 -10.22 -4.44
CA LEU A 170 4.69 -10.93 -4.85
C LEU A 170 4.85 -10.96 -6.38
N GLN A 171 3.75 -11.17 -7.10
CA GLN A 171 3.70 -11.22 -8.56
C GLN A 171 3.83 -9.83 -9.20
N LEU A 172 3.16 -8.83 -8.63
CA LEU A 172 3.19 -7.47 -9.16
C LEU A 172 4.55 -6.79 -8.93
N MET A 173 5.23 -7.08 -7.82
CA MET A 173 6.57 -6.56 -7.56
C MET A 173 7.65 -7.33 -8.34
N ARG A 174 7.66 -7.17 -9.66
CA ARG A 174 8.68 -7.68 -10.61
C ARG A 174 9.41 -6.54 -11.32
N LEU A 175 10.59 -6.82 -11.87
CA LEU A 175 11.30 -5.86 -12.73
C LEU A 175 10.51 -5.53 -14.00
N ALA A 176 9.72 -6.46 -14.53
CA ALA A 176 8.84 -6.20 -15.68
C ALA A 176 7.79 -5.09 -15.40
N ASN A 177 7.35 -4.96 -14.15
CA ASN A 177 6.40 -3.93 -13.71
C ASN A 177 7.11 -2.70 -13.12
N HIS A 178 8.44 -2.73 -13.01
CA HIS A 178 9.21 -1.61 -12.50
C HIS A 178 9.12 -0.42 -13.46
N ARG A 179 8.75 0.73 -12.92
CA ARG A 179 8.66 1.98 -13.68
C ARG A 179 10.02 2.66 -13.68
N ALA A 180 10.68 2.76 -14.84
CA ALA A 180 12.00 3.38 -14.97
C ALA A 180 12.03 4.87 -14.55
N ASN A 181 10.90 5.59 -14.71
CA ASN A 181 10.81 7.04 -14.48
C ASN A 181 10.19 7.41 -13.12
N VAL A 182 10.66 6.85 -12.01
CA VAL A 182 10.20 7.27 -10.66
C VAL A 182 10.89 8.57 -10.19
N HIS A 183 11.03 9.56 -11.06
CA HIS A 183 11.63 10.87 -10.75
C HIS A 183 10.67 11.84 -10.05
N VAL A 184 9.44 11.41 -9.73
CA VAL A 184 8.49 12.21 -8.94
C VAL A 184 9.08 12.46 -7.55
N GLY A 185 9.40 13.70 -7.22
CA GLY A 185 9.94 14.07 -5.90
C GLY A 185 9.14 13.42 -4.77
N MET A 186 9.82 12.95 -3.72
CA MET A 186 9.16 12.21 -2.65
C MET A 186 8.01 13.07 -2.08
N PRO A 187 6.75 12.56 -2.02
CA PRO A 187 5.57 13.37 -1.69
C PRO A 187 5.77 14.17 -0.40
N PRO A 188 5.10 15.31 -0.13
CA PRO A 188 5.28 16.05 1.13
C PRO A 188 5.03 15.16 2.37
N ARG A 189 5.65 15.50 3.51
CA ARG A 189 5.47 14.75 4.76
C ARG A 189 4.03 14.84 5.23
N MET A 190 3.34 13.70 5.30
CA MET A 190 2.01 13.47 5.90
C MET A 190 0.98 14.57 5.62
N VAL A 191 0.12 14.36 4.62
CA VAL A 191 -1.08 15.18 4.46
C VAL A 191 -2.09 14.74 5.52
N ARG A 192 -2.54 15.64 6.40
CA ARG A 192 -3.48 15.33 7.50
C ARG A 192 -4.75 14.63 7.02
N SER A 193 -5.24 14.98 5.82
CA SER A 193 -6.39 14.33 5.19
C SER A 193 -6.16 12.83 4.91
N ARG A 194 -4.92 12.42 4.59
CA ARG A 194 -4.54 11.02 4.41
C ARG A 194 -4.39 10.24 5.73
N ILE A 195 -4.63 10.86 6.88
CA ILE A 195 -4.70 10.18 8.17
C ILE A 195 -6.14 10.24 8.68
N SER A 196 -6.78 11.41 8.55
CA SER A 196 -8.14 11.64 9.04
C SER A 196 -9.22 10.85 8.28
N VAL A 197 -9.09 10.68 6.96
CA VAL A 197 -10.09 9.96 6.15
C VAL A 197 -9.64 8.53 5.88
N PRO A 198 -10.33 7.45 6.28
CA PRO A 198 -9.91 6.07 6.01
C PRO A 198 -9.64 5.76 4.53
N ALA A 199 -8.71 4.84 4.24
CA ALA A 199 -8.36 4.43 2.87
C ALA A 199 -9.59 3.94 2.06
N GLY A 200 -10.49 3.18 2.71
CA GLY A 200 -11.73 2.71 2.08
C GLY A 200 -12.67 3.80 1.61
N ILE A 201 -12.58 5.00 2.18
CA ILE A 201 -13.35 6.18 1.74
C ILE A 201 -12.56 6.93 0.67
N ARG A 202 -11.24 7.10 0.86
CA ARG A 202 -10.38 7.84 -0.08
C ARG A 202 -10.31 7.23 -1.48
N TYR A 203 -10.35 5.90 -1.56
CA TYR A 203 -10.16 5.16 -2.81
C TYR A 203 -11.44 4.48 -3.33
N ALA A 204 -12.60 4.77 -2.73
CA ALA A 204 -13.90 4.37 -3.28
C ALA A 204 -14.25 5.20 -4.53
N ALA A 205 -15.26 4.76 -5.29
CA ALA A 205 -15.87 5.59 -6.32
C ALA A 205 -16.49 6.85 -5.68
N HIS A 206 -16.26 8.01 -6.30
CA HIS A 206 -16.72 9.32 -5.78
C HIS A 206 -17.87 9.88 -6.62
N ASP A 207 -18.90 9.06 -6.83
CA ASP A 207 -20.17 9.52 -7.40
C ASP A 207 -21.01 10.29 -6.37
N PHE A 208 -22.12 10.89 -6.84
CA PHE A 208 -22.98 11.73 -6.02
C PHE A 208 -23.54 10.97 -4.82
N ASP A 209 -24.12 9.79 -5.03
CA ASP A 209 -24.79 9.00 -4.00
C ASP A 209 -23.82 8.55 -2.91
N HIS A 210 -22.59 8.18 -3.29
CA HIS A 210 -21.56 7.81 -2.33
C HIS A 210 -21.14 9.02 -1.49
N LEU A 211 -20.80 10.15 -2.12
CA LEU A 211 -20.30 11.33 -1.42
C LEU A 211 -21.36 11.94 -0.49
N ILE A 212 -22.63 12.03 -0.92
CA ILE A 212 -23.70 12.55 -0.06
C ILE A 212 -23.97 11.59 1.11
N ALA A 213 -23.89 10.28 0.90
CA ALA A 213 -24.05 9.29 1.96
C ALA A 213 -22.96 9.41 3.03
N LEU A 214 -21.71 9.63 2.65
CA LEU A 214 -20.60 9.82 3.60
C LEU A 214 -20.87 11.00 4.56
N VAL A 215 -21.39 12.11 4.03
CA VAL A 215 -21.74 13.30 4.82
C VAL A 215 -22.97 13.02 5.69
N VAL A 216 -24.00 12.40 5.13
CA VAL A 216 -25.28 12.18 5.81
C VAL A 216 -25.18 11.17 6.96
N LYS A 217 -24.37 10.12 6.77
CA LYS A 217 -24.09 9.08 7.77
C LYS A 217 -23.09 9.53 8.83
N GLY A 218 -22.38 10.64 8.60
CA GLY A 218 -21.33 11.13 9.50
C GLY A 218 -20.05 10.32 9.43
N GLU A 219 -19.81 9.60 8.33
CA GLU A 219 -18.56 8.88 8.08
C GLU A 219 -17.42 9.84 7.72
N VAL A 220 -17.78 11.02 7.21
CA VAL A 220 -16.91 12.20 7.10
C VAL A 220 -17.31 13.21 8.17
N ASP A 221 -16.39 13.51 9.08
CA ASP A 221 -16.57 14.52 10.11
C ASP A 221 -16.46 15.93 9.51
N VAL A 222 -17.60 16.60 9.38
CA VAL A 222 -17.71 17.97 8.89
C VAL A 222 -17.09 19.01 9.83
N LEU A 223 -16.70 18.65 11.06
CA LEU A 223 -15.94 19.51 11.96
C LEU A 223 -14.42 19.35 11.78
N ASP A 224 -13.92 18.22 11.30
CA ASP A 224 -12.51 18.03 10.98
C ASP A 224 -12.13 18.74 9.66
N ASP A 225 -11.30 19.77 9.78
CA ASP A 225 -10.76 20.55 8.66
C ASP A 225 -10.13 19.67 7.58
N ALA A 226 -9.42 18.60 7.98
CA ALA A 226 -8.71 17.73 7.05
C ALA A 226 -9.67 16.84 6.23
N GLN A 227 -10.75 16.37 6.84
CA GLN A 227 -11.75 15.58 6.13
C GLN A 227 -12.62 16.45 5.22
N ARG A 228 -12.92 17.69 5.63
CA ARG A 228 -13.57 18.66 4.76
C ARG A 228 -12.73 19.04 3.56
N GLU A 229 -11.42 19.25 3.75
CA GLU A 229 -10.53 19.59 2.64
C GLU A 229 -10.43 18.44 1.64
N TRP A 230 -10.35 17.19 2.12
CA TRP A 230 -10.46 16.02 1.27
C TRP A 230 -11.78 15.98 0.49
N LEU A 231 -12.92 16.19 1.15
CA LEU A 231 -14.23 16.14 0.49
C LEU A 231 -14.37 17.21 -0.59
N LYS A 232 -13.85 18.43 -0.36
CA LYS A 232 -13.80 19.47 -1.39
C LYS A 232 -12.97 19.05 -2.59
N GLN A 233 -11.81 18.43 -2.36
CA GLN A 233 -10.96 17.92 -3.44
C GLN A 233 -11.67 16.83 -4.23
N ALA A 234 -12.33 15.88 -3.56
CA ALA A 234 -13.11 14.82 -4.20
C ALA A 234 -14.24 15.39 -5.08
N VAL A 235 -15.00 16.38 -4.58
CA VAL A 235 -16.04 17.06 -5.37
C VAL A 235 -15.44 17.81 -6.56
N THR A 236 -14.30 18.49 -6.38
CA THR A 236 -13.62 19.22 -7.46
C THR A 236 -13.13 18.27 -8.54
N SER A 237 -12.52 17.14 -8.15
CA SER A 237 -12.11 16.07 -9.06
C SER A 237 -13.31 15.50 -9.81
N GLY A 238 -14.41 15.19 -9.12
CA GLY A 238 -15.61 14.64 -9.76
C GLY A 238 -16.26 15.59 -10.78
N LEU A 239 -16.21 16.91 -10.56
CA LEU A 239 -16.60 17.90 -11.56
C LEU A 239 -15.69 17.87 -12.79
N SER A 240 -14.36 17.80 -12.57
CA SER A 240 -13.39 17.76 -13.68
C SER A 240 -13.48 16.46 -14.49
N GLU A 241 -13.80 15.36 -13.83
CA GLU A 241 -13.93 14.01 -14.39
C GLU A 241 -15.34 13.73 -14.92
N ARG A 242 -16.28 14.67 -14.76
CA ARG A 242 -17.70 14.58 -15.16
C ARG A 242 -18.47 13.43 -14.51
N THR A 243 -18.01 12.94 -13.36
CA THR A 243 -18.77 12.00 -12.51
C THR A 243 -19.78 12.72 -11.62
N LEU A 244 -19.70 14.05 -11.54
CA LEU A 244 -20.65 14.92 -10.85
C LEU A 244 -21.07 16.08 -11.76
N SER A 245 -22.33 16.46 -11.69
CA SER A 245 -22.85 17.73 -12.21
C SER A 245 -22.64 18.88 -11.21
N GLU A 246 -22.72 20.13 -11.70
CA GLU A 246 -22.66 21.32 -10.84
C GLU A 246 -23.78 21.35 -9.79
N ALA A 247 -24.96 20.85 -10.14
CA ALA A 247 -26.10 20.77 -9.23
C ALA A 247 -25.83 19.80 -8.07
N GLU A 248 -25.32 18.61 -8.38
CA GLU A 248 -24.94 17.59 -7.40
C GLU A 248 -23.82 18.06 -6.48
N ALA A 249 -22.77 18.68 -7.05
CA ALA A 249 -21.68 19.26 -6.27
C ALA A 249 -22.19 20.34 -5.30
N LYS A 250 -23.11 21.21 -5.76
CA LYS A 250 -23.74 22.23 -4.92
C LYS A 250 -24.56 21.61 -3.80
N GLU A 251 -25.31 20.55 -4.08
CA GLU A 251 -26.11 19.85 -3.07
C GLU A 251 -25.24 19.25 -1.96
N ILE A 252 -24.13 18.57 -2.31
CA ILE A 252 -23.15 18.04 -1.34
C ILE A 252 -22.62 19.16 -0.44
N LEU A 253 -22.23 20.30 -1.04
CA LEU A 253 -21.69 21.44 -0.28
C LEU A 253 -22.73 22.09 0.65
N VAL A 254 -23.99 22.15 0.23
CA VAL A 254 -25.10 22.63 1.07
C VAL A 254 -25.32 21.70 2.26
N GLU A 255 -25.32 20.38 2.06
CA GLU A 255 -25.50 19.41 3.13
C GLU A 255 -24.33 19.48 4.15
N VAL A 256 -23.09 19.61 3.70
CA VAL A 256 -21.93 19.82 4.58
C VAL A 256 -22.12 21.08 5.44
N ARG A 257 -22.58 22.20 4.86
CA ARG A 257 -22.83 23.44 5.60
C ARG A 257 -23.93 23.25 6.64
N LYS A 258 -25.03 22.59 6.28
CA LYS A 258 -26.15 22.28 7.18
C LYS A 258 -25.68 21.43 8.36
N ARG A 259 -24.96 20.34 8.09
CA ARG A 259 -24.41 19.46 9.14
C ARG A 259 -23.45 20.17 10.06
N ARG A 260 -22.56 21.01 9.53
CA ARG A 260 -21.64 21.82 10.33
C ARG A 260 -22.37 22.80 11.25
N GLN A 261 -23.45 23.43 10.78
CA GLN A 261 -24.28 24.31 11.60
C GLN A 261 -24.96 23.55 12.74
N VAL A 262 -25.53 22.37 12.44
CA VAL A 262 -26.13 21.50 13.45
C VAL A 262 -25.09 21.05 14.48
N ALA A 263 -23.90 20.62 14.04
CA ALA A 263 -22.82 20.16 14.90
C ALA A 263 -22.27 21.22 15.83
N ARG A 264 -22.21 22.48 15.37
CA ARG A 264 -21.81 23.61 16.21
C ARG A 264 -22.86 23.99 17.25
N ARG A 265 -24.15 23.85 16.92
CA ARG A 265 -25.26 24.22 17.80
C ARG A 265 -25.63 23.12 18.79
N TRP A 266 -25.48 21.86 18.39
CA TRP A 266 -25.83 20.67 19.17
C TRP A 266 -24.80 19.55 18.95
N PRO A 267 -23.68 19.58 19.68
CA PRO A 267 -22.58 18.61 19.52
C PRO A 267 -23.07 17.16 19.65
N ASP A 268 -24.00 16.91 20.56
CA ASP A 268 -24.53 15.56 20.87
C ASP A 268 -25.45 14.99 19.77
N LYS A 269 -25.94 15.82 18.85
CA LYS A 269 -26.85 15.41 17.76
C LYS A 269 -26.13 15.20 16.42
N ALA A 270 -24.93 15.74 16.24
CA ALA A 270 -24.24 15.73 14.95
C ALA A 270 -23.51 14.44 14.61
N LEU A 271 -23.20 13.61 15.61
CA LEU A 271 -22.59 12.30 15.39
C LEU A 271 -23.61 11.20 15.06
N LYS A 272 -24.91 11.50 15.07
CA LYS A 272 -25.96 10.52 14.76
C LYS A 272 -26.32 10.59 13.28
N PRO A 273 -26.36 9.46 12.56
CA PRO A 273 -26.83 9.41 11.18
C PRO A 273 -28.24 10.01 11.07
N ASP A 274 -28.48 10.84 10.06
CA ASP A 274 -29.83 11.31 9.79
C ASP A 274 -30.61 10.18 9.11
N ARG A 275 -31.44 9.50 9.91
CA ARG A 275 -32.17 8.30 9.47
C ARG A 275 -33.12 8.60 8.30
N SER A 276 -33.66 9.81 8.21
CA SER A 276 -34.56 10.21 7.14
C SER A 276 -33.80 10.43 5.82
N ALA A 277 -32.62 11.06 5.89
CA ALA A 277 -31.77 11.25 4.71
C ALA A 277 -31.12 9.92 4.25
N VAL A 278 -30.72 9.05 5.17
CA VAL A 278 -30.22 7.69 4.84
C VAL A 278 -31.28 6.86 4.12
N ALA A 279 -32.55 6.98 4.52
CA ALA A 279 -33.66 6.29 3.88
C ALA A 279 -33.93 6.83 2.45
N ALA A 280 -33.81 8.14 2.24
CA ALA A 280 -33.99 8.76 0.93
C ALA A 280 -32.90 8.35 -0.08
N ILE A 281 -31.65 8.21 0.37
CA ILE A 281 -30.54 7.75 -0.49
C ILE A 281 -30.74 6.28 -0.89
N ARG A 282 -31.17 5.43 0.06
CA ARG A 282 -31.46 4.01 -0.23
C ARG A 282 -32.58 3.77 -1.24
N LEU A 283 -33.46 4.74 -1.45
CA LEU A 283 -34.54 4.66 -2.43
C LEU A 283 -34.11 5.11 -3.84
N ARG A 284 -32.89 5.64 -3.99
CA ARG A 284 -32.32 6.09 -5.27
C ARG A 284 -31.24 5.15 -5.84
N SER A 285 -30.62 4.34 -4.98
CA SER A 285 -29.68 3.26 -5.31
C SER A 285 -30.40 1.97 -5.71
#